data_AF-A0A954UAJ9-F1
#
_entry.id   AF-A0A954UAJ9-F1
#
_cell.length_a   1.000
_cell.length_b   1.000
_cell.length_c   1.000
_cell.angle_alpha   90.00
_cell.angle_beta   90.00
_cell.angle_gamma   90.00
#
_symmetry.space_group_name_H-M   'P 1'
#
loop_
_entity.id
_entity.type
_entity.pdbx_description
1 polymer ?
#
loop_
_entity_poly.entity_id
_entity_poly.type
_entity_poly.pdbx_seq_one_letter_code
_entity_poly.pdbx_strand_id
1 'polypeptide(L)'
;MNFSATTIAWWAVIGLLALIALFVVISFFAFGALWVQAFAASARVSMLSLIGMYFRQVRAPIIVHAKIMAAQAGLDITSRNGILTQRLEAHYLAGGNVMNVIQAIIAAHRAGIDLDFDRAAAIDLAGRDVQDAVRTSVQPKVIDCPDPRRSGKATLSA
;
A
#
# COMPACT_ATOMS: atom_id res chain seq x y z
N MET A 1 -31.55 6.41 49.76
CA MET A 1 -31.55 6.49 48.29
C MET A 1 -31.27 5.10 47.75
N ASN A 2 -32.32 4.32 47.52
CA ASN A 2 -32.19 2.92 47.10
C ASN A 2 -32.23 2.89 45.58
N PHE A 3 -31.07 2.99 44.94
CA PHE A 3 -30.98 2.77 43.50
C PHE A 3 -31.34 1.31 43.22
N SER A 4 -32.49 1.08 42.59
CA SER A 4 -32.89 -0.24 42.11
C SER A 4 -31.81 -0.79 41.18
N ALA A 5 -31.50 -2.10 41.26
CA ALA A 5 -30.54 -2.76 40.38
C ALA A 5 -30.84 -2.50 38.88
N THR A 6 -32.11 -2.29 38.52
CA THR A 6 -32.53 -1.93 37.17
C THR A 6 -32.08 -0.53 36.75
N THR A 7 -32.07 0.45 37.65
CA THR A 7 -31.58 1.81 37.35
C THR A 7 -30.08 1.83 37.11
N ILE A 8 -29.31 1.07 37.91
CA ILE A 8 -27.86 0.92 37.74
C ILE A 8 -27.55 0.24 36.40
N ALA A 9 -28.33 -0.77 36.01
CA ALA A 9 -28.19 -1.43 34.71
C ALA A 9 -28.44 -0.47 33.53
N TRP A 10 -29.46 0.39 33.60
CA TRP A 10 -29.72 1.39 32.57
C TRP A 10 -28.61 2.43 32.45
N TRP A 11 -28.08 2.93 33.57
CA TRP A 11 -26.93 3.85 33.57
C TRP A 11 -25.66 3.18 33.00
N ALA A 12 -25.45 1.89 33.27
CA ALA A 12 -24.35 1.12 32.68
C ALA A 12 -24.49 0.97 31.16
N VAL A 13 -25.70 0.69 30.65
CA VAL A 13 -25.97 0.59 29.21
C VAL A 13 -25.79 1.94 28.51
N ILE A 14 -26.28 3.04 29.09
CA ILE A 14 -26.11 4.39 28.56
C ILE A 14 -24.62 4.77 28.57
N GLY A 15 -23.90 4.46 29.65
CA GLY A 15 -22.46 4.68 29.74
C GLY A 15 -21.67 3.91 28.66
N LEU A 16 -22.01 2.64 28.43
CA LEU A 16 -21.39 1.82 27.38
C LEU A 16 -21.68 2.38 25.97
N LEU A 17 -22.92 2.78 25.71
CA LEU A 17 -23.31 3.41 24.43
C LEU A 17 -22.58 4.72 24.20
N ALA A 18 -22.44 5.58 25.23
CA ALA A 18 -21.69 6.82 25.13
C ALA A 18 -20.20 6.57 24.84
N LEU A 19 -19.61 5.53 25.44
CA LEU A 19 -18.22 5.15 25.23
C LEU A 19 -18.00 4.61 23.80
N ILE A 20 -18.91 3.78 23.30
CA ILE A 20 -18.89 3.30 21.90
C ILE A 20 -19.04 4.48 20.93
N ALA A 21 -19.99 5.39 21.18
CA ALA A 21 -20.19 6.56 20.34
C ALA A 21 -18.94 7.46 20.30
N LEU A 22 -18.31 7.69 21.46
CA LEU A 22 -17.05 8.43 21.55
C LEU A 22 -15.93 7.75 20.75
N PHE A 23 -15.80 6.43 20.85
CA PHE A 23 -14.81 5.65 20.10
C PHE A 23 -15.02 5.76 18.57
N VAL A 24 -16.28 5.71 18.12
CA VAL A 24 -16.64 5.87 16.71
C VAL A 24 -16.30 7.27 16.21
N VAL A 25 -16.61 8.31 17.00
CA VAL A 25 -16.31 9.71 16.66
C VAL A 25 -14.79 9.92 16.52
N ILE A 26 -14.00 9.45 17.48
CA ILE A 26 -12.53 9.54 17.42
C ILE A 26 -11.99 8.80 16.19
N SER A 27 -12.48 7.59 15.94
CA SER A 27 -12.10 6.81 14.76
C SER A 27 -12.46 7.53 13.46
N PHE A 28 -13.61 8.20 13.41
CA PHE A 28 -14.03 8.97 12.25
C PHE A 28 -13.13 10.19 12.02
N PHE A 29 -12.70 10.91 13.05
CA PHE A 29 -11.74 12.01 12.89
C PHE A 29 -10.35 11.52 12.46
N ALA A 30 -9.88 10.39 12.99
CA ALA A 30 -8.56 9.85 12.66
C ALA A 30 -8.49 9.22 11.25
N PHE A 31 -9.51 8.47 10.83
CA PHE A 31 -9.51 7.71 9.58
C PHE A 31 -10.41 8.28 8.49
N GLY A 32 -11.31 9.21 8.83
CA GLY A 32 -12.28 9.79 7.89
C GLY A 32 -11.60 10.49 6.72
N ALA A 33 -10.51 11.24 6.97
CA ALA A 33 -9.75 11.89 5.91
C ALA A 33 -9.16 10.87 4.91
N LEU A 34 -8.60 9.76 5.39
CA LEU A 34 -8.04 8.69 4.54
C LEU A 34 -9.13 7.98 3.75
N TRP A 35 -10.28 7.73 4.38
CA TRP A 35 -11.41 7.09 3.71
C TRP A 35 -11.98 7.97 2.59
N VAL A 36 -12.15 9.27 2.85
CA VAL A 36 -12.61 10.25 1.84
C VAL A 36 -11.64 10.32 0.66
N GLN A 37 -10.32 10.32 0.92
CA GLN A 37 -9.31 10.29 -0.15
C GLN A 37 -9.42 9.01 -1.00
N ALA A 38 -9.57 7.84 -0.35
CA ALA A 38 -9.73 6.56 -1.04
C ALA A 38 -11.02 6.51 -1.87
N PHE A 39 -12.10 7.09 -1.34
CA PHE A 39 -13.39 7.18 -2.00
C PHE A 39 -13.32 8.09 -3.24
N ALA A 40 -12.74 9.28 -3.10
CA ALA A 40 -12.56 10.23 -4.21
C ALA A 40 -11.73 9.65 -5.36
N ALA A 41 -10.75 8.80 -5.05
CA ALA A 41 -9.91 8.12 -6.04
C ALA A 41 -10.47 6.78 -6.53
N SER A 42 -11.72 6.41 -6.16
CA SER A 42 -12.34 5.12 -6.52
C SER A 42 -11.52 3.87 -6.14
N ALA A 43 -10.69 3.96 -5.10
CA ALA A 43 -9.77 2.89 -4.67
C ALA A 43 -10.47 1.75 -3.89
N ARG A 44 -11.81 1.77 -3.77
CA ARG A 44 -12.64 0.74 -3.10
C ARG A 44 -12.05 0.27 -1.76
N VAL A 45 -11.83 1.18 -0.82
CA VAL A 45 -11.43 0.85 0.56
C VAL A 45 -12.63 1.04 1.48
N SER A 46 -13.02 -0.03 2.17
CA SER A 46 -14.13 0.04 3.13
C SER A 46 -13.66 0.61 4.47
N MET A 47 -14.57 1.26 5.20
CA MET A 47 -14.27 1.75 6.56
C MET A 47 -13.90 0.59 7.51
N LEU A 48 -14.54 -0.57 7.34
CA LEU A 48 -14.22 -1.78 8.11
C LEU A 48 -12.80 -2.27 7.83
N SER A 49 -12.31 -2.14 6.59
CA SER A 49 -10.93 -2.48 6.25
C SER A 49 -9.92 -1.59 6.97
N LEU A 50 -10.18 -0.28 7.06
CA LEU A 50 -9.34 0.68 7.79
C LEU A 50 -9.23 0.32 9.28
N ILE A 51 -10.37 0.02 9.91
CA ILE A 51 -10.41 -0.44 11.31
C ILE A 51 -9.66 -1.79 11.43
N GLY A 52 -9.85 -2.70 10.48
CA GLY A 52 -9.15 -3.98 10.43
C GLY A 52 -7.63 -3.86 10.25
N MET A 53 -7.14 -2.82 9.57
CA MET A 53 -5.71 -2.52 9.48
C MET A 53 -5.16 -2.08 10.83
N TYR A 54 -5.91 -1.27 11.58
CA TYR A 54 -5.51 -0.83 12.92
C TYR A 54 -5.33 -2.01 13.87
N PHE A 55 -6.28 -2.95 13.89
CA PHE A 55 -6.16 -4.16 14.71
C PHE A 55 -4.99 -5.07 14.32
N ARG A 56 -4.66 -5.14 13.02
CA ARG A 56 -3.52 -5.91 12.51
C ARG A 56 -2.19 -5.17 12.59
N GLN A 57 -2.14 -4.00 13.23
CA GLN A 57 -0.93 -3.15 13.34
C GLN A 57 -0.33 -2.79 11.97
N VAL A 58 -1.17 -2.69 10.93
CA VAL A 58 -0.78 -2.25 9.59
C VAL A 58 -0.96 -0.75 9.47
N ARG A 59 0.03 -0.05 8.91
CA ARG A 59 -0.05 1.40 8.68
C ARG A 59 -1.02 1.70 7.54
N ALA A 60 -2.27 1.98 7.90
CA ALA A 60 -3.34 2.30 6.97
C ALA A 60 -3.01 3.39 5.91
N PRO A 61 -2.33 4.51 6.24
CA PRO A 61 -2.01 5.54 5.25
C PRO A 61 -1.20 5.00 4.07
N ILE A 62 -0.23 4.11 4.33
CA ILE A 62 0.65 3.54 3.30
C ILE A 62 -0.18 2.68 2.33
N ILE A 63 -1.04 1.80 2.87
CA ILE A 63 -1.87 0.90 2.06
C ILE A 63 -2.90 1.68 1.25
N VAL A 64 -3.54 2.69 1.85
CA VAL A 64 -4.52 3.54 1.17
C VAL A 64 -3.86 4.31 0.02
N HIS A 65 -2.73 4.97 0.27
CA HIS A 65 -2.03 5.72 -0.77
C HIS A 65 -1.54 4.82 -1.91
N ALA A 66 -0.97 3.66 -1.57
CA ALA A 66 -0.57 2.65 -2.56
C ALA A 66 -1.76 2.22 -3.43
N LYS A 67 -2.91 1.97 -2.82
CA LYS A 67 -4.12 1.58 -3.56
C LYS A 67 -4.71 2.70 -4.40
N ILE A 68 -4.65 3.95 -3.92
CA ILE A 68 -5.04 5.14 -4.69
C ILE A 68 -4.19 5.27 -5.95
N MET A 69 -2.86 5.15 -5.81
CA MET A 69 -1.95 5.21 -6.97
C MET A 69 -2.24 4.09 -7.97
N ALA A 70 -2.48 2.87 -7.50
CA ALA A 70 -2.82 1.74 -8.35
C ALA A 70 -4.14 1.97 -9.12
N ALA A 71 -5.18 2.47 -8.44
CA ALA A 71 -6.46 2.79 -9.06
C ALA A 71 -6.31 3.90 -10.13
N GLN A 72 -5.56 4.96 -9.82
CA GLN A 72 -5.31 6.05 -10.76
C GLN A 72 -4.41 5.65 -11.95
N ALA A 73 -3.58 4.63 -11.78
CA ALA A 73 -2.76 4.07 -12.85
C ALA A 73 -3.53 3.10 -13.77
N GLY A 74 -4.81 2.84 -13.49
CA GLY A 74 -5.63 1.92 -14.28
C GLY A 74 -5.31 0.43 -14.03
N LEU A 75 -4.60 0.12 -12.95
CA LEU A 75 -4.31 -1.26 -12.58
C LEU A 75 -5.57 -1.95 -12.06
N ASP A 76 -5.66 -3.27 -12.25
CA ASP A 76 -6.79 -4.05 -11.75
C ASP A 76 -6.78 -4.08 -10.21
N ILE A 77 -7.76 -3.40 -9.61
CA ILE A 77 -7.95 -3.31 -8.15
C ILE A 77 -9.03 -4.25 -7.60
N THR A 78 -9.71 -5.01 -8.47
CA THR A 78 -10.89 -5.81 -8.11
C THR A 78 -10.66 -7.31 -8.29
N SER A 79 -9.89 -7.72 -9.31
CA SER A 79 -9.66 -9.14 -9.54
C SER A 79 -8.79 -9.78 -8.45
N ARG A 80 -8.94 -11.10 -8.30
CA ARG A 80 -8.20 -11.93 -7.35
C ARG A 80 -6.67 -11.81 -7.48
N ASN A 81 -6.22 -11.64 -8.72
CA ASN A 81 -4.80 -11.49 -9.07
C ASN A 81 -4.36 -10.03 -9.11
N GLY A 82 -5.28 -9.09 -8.90
CA GLY A 82 -5.02 -7.66 -8.91
C GLY A 82 -4.51 -7.12 -7.57
N ILE A 83 -4.55 -5.80 -7.46
CA ILE A 83 -4.06 -5.04 -6.31
C ILE A 83 -5.17 -4.92 -5.26
N LEU A 84 -5.38 -6.04 -4.56
CA LEU A 84 -6.31 -6.13 -3.45
C LEU A 84 -5.70 -5.54 -2.17
N THR A 85 -6.55 -4.92 -1.34
CA THR A 85 -6.14 -4.40 -0.03
C THR A 85 -5.46 -5.47 0.84
N GLN A 86 -6.01 -6.68 0.85
CA GLN A 86 -5.46 -7.80 1.62
C GLN A 86 -4.07 -8.23 1.16
N ARG A 87 -3.77 -8.13 -0.15
CA ARG A 87 -2.47 -8.48 -0.72
C ARG A 87 -1.41 -7.44 -0.34
N LEU A 88 -1.78 -6.16 -0.39
CA LEU A 88 -0.93 -5.07 0.08
C LEU A 88 -0.63 -5.17 1.58
N GLU A 89 -1.64 -5.50 2.39
CA GLU A 89 -1.48 -5.73 3.82
C GLU A 89 -0.59 -6.94 4.11
N ALA A 90 -0.79 -8.05 3.40
CA ALA A 90 0.04 -9.25 3.55
C ALA A 90 1.51 -8.97 3.22
N HIS A 91 1.77 -8.24 2.13
CA HIS A 91 3.13 -7.85 1.77
C HIS A 91 3.76 -6.88 2.79
N TYR A 92 2.98 -5.94 3.33
CA TYR A 92 3.42 -5.06 4.41
C TYR A 92 3.78 -5.85 5.68
N LEU A 93 2.94 -6.81 6.07
CA LEU A 93 3.16 -7.66 7.24
C LEU A 93 4.35 -8.62 7.04
N ALA A 94 4.64 -9.01 5.81
CA ALA A 94 5.85 -9.76 5.46
C ALA A 94 7.13 -8.90 5.53
N GLY A 95 7.02 -7.61 5.85
CA GLY A 95 8.15 -6.68 5.94
C GLY A 95 8.57 -6.07 4.60
N GLY A 96 7.78 -6.25 3.54
CA GLY A 96 8.06 -5.70 2.22
C GLY A 96 7.69 -4.22 2.05
N ASN A 97 8.25 -3.59 1.03
CA ASN A 97 8.00 -2.19 0.70
C ASN A 97 6.87 -2.04 -0.33
N VAL A 98 5.65 -1.95 0.18
CA VAL A 98 4.42 -1.77 -0.62
C VAL A 98 4.51 -0.59 -1.60
N MET A 99 5.09 0.54 -1.19
CA MET A 99 5.18 1.73 -2.04
C MET A 99 6.14 1.51 -3.20
N ASN A 100 7.27 0.85 -2.95
CA ASN A 100 8.26 0.55 -3.99
C ASN A 100 7.67 -0.38 -5.05
N VAL A 101 7.05 -1.48 -4.60
CA VAL A 101 6.39 -2.47 -5.47
C VAL A 101 5.33 -1.82 -6.35
N ILE A 102 4.45 -0.99 -5.78
CA ILE A 102 3.37 -0.37 -6.56
C ILE A 102 3.92 0.65 -7.55
N GLN A 103 4.90 1.46 -7.17
CA GLN A 103 5.53 2.39 -8.12
C GLN A 103 6.22 1.64 -9.27
N ALA A 104 6.87 0.51 -8.98
CA ALA A 104 7.50 -0.32 -10.00
C ALA A 104 6.46 -0.94 -10.95
N ILE A 105 5.35 -1.47 -10.44
CA ILE A 105 4.26 -2.01 -11.27
C ILE A 105 3.64 -0.91 -12.13
N ILE A 106 3.41 0.30 -11.59
CA ILE A 106 2.89 1.43 -12.37
C ILE A 106 3.85 1.81 -13.50
N ALA A 107 5.16 1.86 -13.21
CA ALA A 107 6.17 2.16 -14.22
C ALA A 107 6.24 1.08 -15.30
N ALA A 108 6.21 -0.19 -14.90
CA ALA A 108 6.19 -1.33 -15.80
C ALA A 108 4.95 -1.32 -16.70
N HIS A 109 3.77 -1.09 -16.12
CA HIS A 109 2.50 -1.03 -16.84
C HIS A 109 2.50 0.07 -17.90
N ARG A 110 3.01 1.26 -17.56
CA ARG A 110 3.14 2.39 -18.52
C ARG A 110 4.17 2.12 -19.62
N ALA A 111 5.19 1.33 -19.34
CA ALA A 111 6.21 0.93 -20.31
C ALA A 111 5.84 -0.34 -21.10
N GLY A 112 4.66 -0.93 -20.88
CA GLY A 112 4.25 -2.17 -21.54
C GLY A 112 5.00 -3.42 -21.09
N ILE A 113 5.61 -3.39 -19.89
CA ILE A 113 6.31 -4.53 -19.29
C ILE A 113 5.31 -5.33 -18.45
N ASP A 114 5.23 -6.64 -18.71
CA ASP A 114 4.41 -7.57 -17.94
C ASP A 114 5.03 -7.87 -16.57
N LEU A 115 4.56 -7.15 -15.54
CA LEU A 115 4.99 -7.31 -14.15
C LEU A 115 3.77 -7.46 -13.23
N ASP A 116 3.52 -8.71 -12.82
CA ASP A 116 2.49 -9.03 -11.84
C ASP A 116 2.91 -8.66 -10.40
N PHE A 117 1.92 -8.42 -9.54
CA PHE A 117 2.14 -8.10 -8.14
C PHE A 117 2.92 -9.19 -7.40
N ASP A 118 2.61 -10.47 -7.62
CA ASP A 118 3.31 -11.57 -6.94
C ASP A 118 4.79 -11.62 -7.32
N ARG A 119 5.10 -11.36 -8.59
CA ARG A 119 6.49 -11.29 -9.07
C ARG A 119 7.23 -10.09 -8.48
N ALA A 120 6.61 -8.92 -8.47
CA ALA A 120 7.20 -7.71 -7.90
C ALA A 120 7.43 -7.84 -6.38
N ALA A 121 6.46 -8.40 -5.65
CA ALA A 121 6.55 -8.65 -4.22
C ALA A 121 7.65 -9.69 -3.89
N ALA A 122 7.79 -10.75 -4.70
CA ALA A 122 8.85 -11.73 -4.52
C ALA A 122 10.25 -11.12 -4.73
N ILE A 123 10.41 -10.21 -5.69
CA ILE A 123 11.68 -9.49 -5.94
C ILE A 123 12.03 -8.59 -4.74
N ASP A 124 11.04 -7.85 -4.22
CA ASP A 124 11.21 -6.97 -3.07
C ASP A 124 11.57 -7.76 -1.80
N LEU A 125 10.86 -8.85 -1.51
CA LEU A 125 11.16 -9.74 -0.38
C LEU A 125 12.50 -10.48 -0.51
N ALA A 126 13.01 -10.66 -1.75
CA ALA A 126 14.36 -11.16 -2.00
C ALA A 126 15.46 -10.11 -1.72
N GLY A 127 15.09 -8.90 -1.26
CA GLY A 127 16.02 -7.82 -0.94
C GLY A 127 16.54 -7.07 -2.17
N ARG A 128 15.85 -7.17 -3.31
CA ARG A 128 16.22 -6.47 -4.55
C ARG A 128 15.30 -5.28 -4.78
N ASP A 129 15.86 -4.20 -5.32
CA ASP A 129 15.05 -3.04 -5.71
C ASP A 129 14.31 -3.29 -7.03
N VAL A 130 13.03 -3.63 -6.93
CA VAL A 130 12.16 -3.86 -8.08
C VAL A 130 11.97 -2.59 -8.94
N GLN A 131 12.00 -1.40 -8.34
CA GLN A 131 11.84 -0.15 -9.08
C GLN A 131 13.07 0.14 -9.94
N ASP A 132 14.28 -0.08 -9.42
CA ASP A 132 15.50 0.11 -10.20
C ASP A 132 15.60 -0.87 -11.38
N ALA A 133 15.18 -2.13 -11.18
CA ALA A 133 15.11 -3.13 -12.23
C ALA A 133 14.16 -2.74 -13.37
N VAL A 134 12.98 -2.21 -13.03
CA VAL A 134 12.03 -1.69 -14.03
C VAL A 134 12.59 -0.46 -14.72
N ARG A 135 13.15 0.51 -13.97
CA ARG A 135 13.75 1.72 -14.55
C ARG A 135 14.85 1.41 -15.55
N THR A 136 15.75 0.49 -15.22
CA THR A 136 16.84 0.08 -16.11
C THR A 136 16.31 -0.60 -17.38
N SER A 137 15.16 -1.26 -17.29
CA SER A 137 14.50 -1.88 -18.44
C SER A 137 13.84 -0.85 -19.36
N VAL A 138 13.32 0.26 -18.81
CA VAL A 138 12.68 1.35 -19.58
C VAL A 138 13.71 2.36 -20.12
N GLN A 139 14.73 2.67 -19.32
CA GLN A 139 15.79 3.62 -19.63
C GLN A 139 17.14 2.92 -19.42
N PRO A 140 17.65 2.19 -20.44
CA PRO A 140 18.89 1.46 -20.31
C PRO A 140 20.07 2.40 -20.10
N LYS A 141 20.98 2.02 -19.21
CA LYS A 141 22.24 2.74 -19.01
C LYS A 141 23.14 2.44 -20.21
N VAL A 142 23.45 3.46 -21.01
CA VAL A 142 24.39 3.34 -22.13
C VAL A 142 25.80 3.44 -21.57
N ILE A 143 26.58 2.37 -21.69
CA ILE A 143 28.01 2.39 -21.42
C ILE A 143 28.71 2.51 -22.77
N ASP A 144 29.34 3.66 -23.03
CA ASP A 144 30.14 3.84 -24.23
C ASP A 144 31.39 2.96 -24.14
N CYS A 145 31.50 2.00 -25.04
CA CYS A 145 32.70 1.18 -25.16
C CYS A 145 33.75 1.98 -25.97
N PRO A 146 34.88 2.39 -25.38
CA PRO A 146 35.93 3.08 -26.11
C PRO A 146 36.55 2.12 -27.13
N ASP A 147 36.72 2.58 -28.38
CA ASP A 147 37.38 1.80 -29.43
C ASP A 147 38.83 1.47 -28.99
N PRO A 148 39.21 0.18 -28.88
CA PRO A 148 40.54 -0.26 -28.46
C PRO A 148 41.67 0.34 -29.29
N ARG A 149 41.41 0.64 -30.57
CA ARG A 149 42.40 1.23 -31.49
C ARG A 149 42.62 2.72 -31.26
N ARG A 150 41.64 3.42 -30.68
CA ARG A 150 41.65 4.87 -30.47
C ARG A 150 42.04 5.26 -29.04
N SER A 151 41.70 4.42 -28.06
CA SER A 151 41.83 4.77 -26.64
C SER A 151 43.12 4.28 -25.97
N GLY A 152 43.89 3.37 -26.60
CA GLY A 152 45.15 2.84 -26.06
C GLY A 152 45.02 2.05 -24.74
N LYS A 153 43.81 1.90 -24.20
CA LYS A 153 43.50 1.16 -22.97
C LYS A 153 42.70 -0.08 -23.34
N ALA A 154 43.17 -1.25 -22.89
CA ALA A 154 42.52 -2.54 -23.14
C ALA A 154 41.33 -2.80 -22.21
N THR A 155 41.17 -2.02 -21.14
CA THR A 155 40.12 -2.21 -20.14
C THR A 155 39.41 -0.89 -19.80
N LEU A 156 38.13 -0.99 -19.48
CA LEU A 156 37.34 0.07 -18.88
C LEU A 156 37.80 0.25 -17.43
N SER A 157 38.16 1.47 -17.04
CA SER A 157 38.33 1.82 -15.63
C SER A 157 36.95 1.82 -14.97
N ALA A 158 36.79 0.98 -13.95
CA ALA A 158 35.61 0.92 -13.10
C ALA A 158 35.34 2.26 -12.40
#